data_AF-A0A4S2AH19-F1
#
_entry.id   AF-A0A4S2AH19-F1
#
_cell.length_a   1.000
_cell.length_b   1.000
_cell.length_c   1.000
_cell.angle_alpha   90.00
_cell.angle_beta   90.00
_cell.angle_gamma   90.00
#
_symmetry.space_group_name_H-M   'P 1'
#
loop_
_entity.id
_entity.type
_entity.pdbx_description
1 polymer ?
#
loop_
_entity_poly.entity_id
_entity_poly.type
_entity_poly.pdbx_seq_one_letter_code
_entity_poly.pdbx_strand_id
1 'polypeptide(L)'
;MEIKKRKGGVRETMDCREAQSLVTAYIKRQLDEKKTEEFIGHITHCEECYEELEIYFTIHFALKKLDEEQNVSYTMPYQQGMKHPGKQKIKKNSGTYHVRDKNSDSIVDMLLDNLESTERKLHRRKIFRICSYGIMLMAEIMLVLMLITQAQAWAGGGVRETFAYQALYGQEEAVSKK
;
A
#
# COMPACT_ATOMS: atom_id res chain seq x y z
N MET A 1 4.18 36.02 -1.14
CA MET A 1 3.35 34.83 -1.39
C MET A 1 3.74 34.29 -2.75
N GLU A 2 4.65 33.31 -2.78
CA GLU A 2 4.98 32.59 -4.01
C GLU A 2 5.04 31.11 -3.66
N ILE A 3 3.94 30.39 -3.90
CA ILE A 3 3.96 28.93 -3.87
C ILE A 3 4.38 28.47 -5.28
N LYS A 4 5.69 28.30 -5.47
CA LYS A 4 6.23 27.55 -6.62
C LYS A 4 5.99 26.05 -6.36
N LYS A 5 4.84 25.52 -6.77
CA LYS A 5 4.66 24.06 -6.92
C LYS A 5 5.54 23.60 -8.08
N ARG A 6 6.73 23.07 -7.79
CA ARG A 6 7.57 22.38 -8.77
C ARG A 6 6.85 21.11 -9.20
N LYS A 7 6.48 21.03 -10.47
CA LYS A 7 6.07 19.79 -11.14
C LYS A 7 7.30 18.90 -11.28
N GLY A 8 7.35 17.81 -10.54
CA GLY A 8 8.34 16.73 -10.66
C GLY A 8 7.62 15.47 -11.13
N GLY A 9 8.09 14.88 -12.23
CA GLY A 9 7.34 13.89 -13.00
C GLY A 9 7.33 12.49 -12.41
N VAL A 10 6.13 11.93 -12.35
CA VAL A 10 5.77 10.54 -12.68
C VAL A 10 4.47 10.67 -13.49
N ARG A 11 4.23 9.83 -14.49
CA ARG A 11 2.89 9.76 -15.11
C ARG A 11 1.91 9.29 -14.02
N GLU A 12 1.30 10.22 -13.29
CA GLU A 12 0.11 9.95 -12.50
C GLU A 12 -0.99 9.56 -13.48
N THR A 13 -1.30 8.27 -13.54
CA THR A 13 -2.28 7.71 -14.48
C THR A 13 -3.72 8.07 -14.11
N MET A 14 -3.93 8.69 -12.95
CA MET A 14 -5.23 9.09 -12.43
C MET A 14 -5.17 10.55 -11.97
N ASP A 15 -6.18 11.33 -12.34
CA ASP A 15 -6.32 12.71 -11.88
C ASP A 15 -7.07 12.80 -10.53
N CYS A 16 -6.97 13.93 -9.85
CA CYS A 16 -7.60 14.12 -8.53
C CYS A 16 -9.12 13.97 -8.58
N ARG A 17 -9.78 14.39 -9.67
CA ARG A 17 -11.23 14.37 -9.81
C ARG A 17 -11.74 12.92 -9.96
N GLU A 18 -11.01 12.12 -10.73
CA GLU A 18 -11.22 10.70 -10.88
C GLU A 18 -10.98 10.00 -9.55
N ALA A 19 -9.86 10.27 -8.87
CA ALA A 19 -9.58 9.70 -7.54
C ALA A 19 -10.72 9.98 -6.55
N GLN A 20 -11.15 11.24 -6.42
CA GLN A 20 -12.28 11.65 -5.58
C GLN A 20 -13.56 10.88 -5.88
N SER A 21 -13.89 10.69 -7.16
CA SER A 21 -15.09 9.93 -7.56
C SER A 21 -15.05 8.46 -7.15
N LEU A 22 -13.86 7.90 -6.95
CA LEU A 22 -13.64 6.51 -6.58
C LEU A 22 -13.57 6.28 -5.06
N VAL A 23 -13.49 7.34 -4.24
CA VAL A 23 -13.38 7.26 -2.76
C VAL A 23 -14.50 6.41 -2.16
N THR A 24 -15.76 6.69 -2.50
CA THR A 24 -16.90 5.92 -1.96
C THR A 24 -16.87 4.45 -2.39
N ALA A 25 -16.50 4.18 -3.63
CA ALA A 25 -16.39 2.82 -4.17
C ALA A 25 -15.22 2.05 -3.52
N TYR A 26 -14.12 2.74 -3.22
CA TYR A 26 -12.99 2.21 -2.48
C TYR A 26 -13.37 1.84 -1.03
N ILE A 27 -14.02 2.75 -0.29
CA ILE A 27 -14.48 2.50 1.09
C ILE A 27 -15.43 1.29 1.14
N LYS A 28 -16.30 1.15 0.15
CA LYS A 28 -17.24 0.01 0.03
C LYS A 28 -16.60 -1.27 -0.51
N ARG A 29 -15.31 -1.27 -0.85
CA ARG A 29 -14.58 -2.39 -1.48
C ARG A 29 -15.22 -2.88 -2.79
N GLN A 30 -15.75 -1.96 -3.58
CA GLN A 30 -16.42 -2.22 -4.88
C GLN A 30 -15.56 -1.82 -6.08
N LEU A 31 -14.30 -1.47 -5.86
CA LEU A 31 -13.40 -1.00 -6.89
C LEU A 31 -12.68 -2.17 -7.57
N ASP A 32 -12.53 -2.09 -8.90
CA ASP A 32 -11.76 -3.07 -9.65
C ASP A 32 -10.27 -3.02 -9.29
N GLU A 33 -9.59 -4.13 -9.48
CA GLU A 33 -8.23 -4.37 -9.00
C GLU A 33 -7.21 -3.42 -9.63
N LYS A 34 -7.34 -3.16 -10.93
CA LYS A 34 -6.49 -2.22 -11.67
C LYS A 34 -6.71 -0.77 -11.21
N LYS A 35 -7.97 -0.37 -11.08
CA LYS A 35 -8.35 0.98 -10.63
C LYS A 35 -7.94 1.26 -9.18
N THR A 36 -7.98 0.22 -8.34
CA THR A 36 -7.48 0.31 -6.96
C THR A 36 -5.99 0.57 -6.93
N GLU A 37 -5.21 -0.07 -7.81
CA GLU A 37 -3.78 0.16 -7.92
C GLU A 37 -3.44 1.61 -8.30
N GLU A 38 -4.18 2.16 -9.26
CA GLU A 38 -4.03 3.54 -9.73
C GLU A 38 -4.47 4.56 -8.66
N PHE A 39 -5.59 4.30 -7.99
CA PHE A 39 -6.12 5.14 -6.91
C PHE A 39 -5.17 5.24 -5.71
N ILE A 40 -4.64 4.10 -5.24
CA ILE A 40 -3.67 4.08 -4.13
C ILE A 40 -2.36 4.76 -4.54
N GLY A 41 -1.91 4.55 -5.79
CA GLY A 41 -0.75 5.25 -6.34
C GLY A 41 -0.90 6.77 -6.32
N HIS A 42 -2.10 7.29 -6.64
CA HIS A 42 -2.38 8.72 -6.58
C HIS A 42 -2.44 9.26 -5.14
N ILE A 43 -3.21 8.64 -4.25
CA ILE A 43 -3.44 9.14 -2.87
C ILE A 43 -2.18 9.11 -2.01
N THR A 44 -1.28 8.17 -2.26
CA THR A 44 0.02 8.11 -1.56
C THR A 44 0.96 9.27 -1.92
N HIS A 45 0.73 9.94 -3.05
CA HIS A 45 1.57 11.05 -3.53
C HIS A 45 0.84 12.41 -3.53
N CYS A 46 -0.48 12.42 -3.31
CA CYS A 46 -1.32 13.62 -3.33
C CYS A 46 -1.98 13.86 -1.96
N GLU A 47 -1.48 14.87 -1.24
CA GLU A 47 -1.94 15.24 0.12
C GLU A 47 -3.42 15.62 0.15
N GLU A 48 -3.90 16.43 -0.81
CA GLU A 48 -5.31 16.87 -0.87
C GLU A 48 -6.28 15.69 -1.00
N CYS A 49 -5.95 14.70 -1.84
CA CYS A 49 -6.79 13.51 -2.02
C CYS A 49 -6.70 12.56 -0.82
N TYR A 50 -5.58 12.57 -0.08
CA TYR A 50 -5.44 11.81 1.15
C TYR A 50 -6.32 12.39 2.27
N GLU A 51 -6.29 13.70 2.47
CA GLU A 51 -7.13 14.40 3.46
C GLU A 51 -8.62 14.18 3.18
N GLU A 52 -9.02 14.27 1.91
CA GLU A 52 -10.41 14.04 1.52
C GLU A 52 -10.83 12.59 1.80
N LEU A 53 -9.98 11.60 1.48
CA LEU A 53 -10.23 10.20 1.81
C LEU A 53 -10.39 9.99 3.33
N GLU A 54 -9.55 10.63 4.15
CA GLU A 54 -9.61 10.56 5.60
C GLU A 54 -10.96 11.08 6.14
N ILE A 55 -11.41 12.24 5.65
CA ILE A 55 -12.70 12.84 6.02
C ILE A 55 -13.85 11.89 5.65
N TYR A 56 -13.88 11.42 4.39
CA TYR A 56 -14.94 10.52 3.91
C TYR A 56 -14.99 9.22 4.70
N PHE A 57 -13.84 8.60 4.96
CA PHE A 57 -13.76 7.37 5.74
C PHE A 57 -14.24 7.57 7.16
N THR A 58 -13.85 8.67 7.81
CA THR A 58 -14.28 9.00 9.18
C THR A 58 -15.81 9.13 9.26
N ILE A 59 -16.41 9.85 8.31
CA ILE A 59 -17.88 9.99 8.23
C ILE A 59 -18.54 8.63 8.00
N HIS A 60 -18.08 7.86 7.01
CA HIS A 60 -18.65 6.55 6.69
C HIS A 60 -18.50 5.54 7.84
N PHE A 61 -17.37 5.55 8.53
CA PHE A 61 -17.11 4.70 9.67
C PHE A 61 -18.02 5.06 10.86
N ALA A 62 -18.15 6.36 11.16
CA ALA A 62 -19.03 6.84 12.22
C ALA A 62 -20.50 6.46 11.95
N LEU A 63 -21.00 6.70 10.73
CA LEU A 63 -22.36 6.31 10.34
C LEU A 63 -22.58 4.80 10.45
N LYS A 64 -21.63 4.00 9.96
CA LYS A 64 -21.71 2.53 10.07
C LYS A 64 -21.73 2.06 11.53
N LYS A 65 -20.93 2.68 12.41
CA LYS A 65 -20.93 2.36 13.84
C LYS A 65 -22.25 2.70 14.52
N LEU A 66 -22.83 3.86 14.18
CA LEU A 66 -24.14 4.26 14.67
C LEU A 66 -25.25 3.31 14.19
N ASP A 67 -25.16 2.78 12.98
CA ASP A 67 -26.11 1.78 12.45
C ASP A 67 -25.93 0.39 13.10
N GLU A 68 -24.68 -0.02 13.37
CA GLU A 68 -24.36 -1.26 14.09
C GLU A 68 -24.88 -1.22 15.53
N GLU A 69 -24.75 -0.09 16.23
CA GLU A 69 -25.23 0.10 17.60
C GLU A 69 -26.78 0.20 17.68
N GLN A 70 -27.42 0.76 16.65
CA GLN A 70 -28.89 0.81 16.54
C GLN A 70 -29.55 -0.56 16.30
N ASN A 71 -28.78 -1.60 15.93
CA ASN A 71 -29.28 -2.98 15.82
C ASN A 71 -29.39 -3.71 17.17
N VAL A 72 -28.97 -3.07 18.26
CA VAL A 72 -29.41 -3.46 19.62
C VAL A 72 -30.68 -2.66 19.88
N SER A 73 -31.84 -3.33 19.84
CA SER A 73 -33.14 -2.68 20.05
C SER A 73 -33.21 -2.05 21.44
N TYR A 74 -32.75 -0.81 21.58
CA TYR A 74 -33.15 0.04 22.68
C TYR A 74 -34.53 0.56 22.34
N THR A 75 -35.54 -0.09 22.92
CA THR A 75 -36.81 0.58 23.20
C THR A 75 -36.43 1.83 23.99
N MET A 76 -36.43 3.00 23.35
CA MET A 76 -36.13 4.27 24.00
C MET A 76 -37.42 4.81 24.61
N PRO A 77 -37.65 4.71 25.93
CA PRO A 77 -38.63 5.58 26.56
C PRO A 77 -38.04 6.99 26.51
N TYR A 78 -38.75 7.91 25.85
CA TYR A 78 -38.43 9.33 25.91
C TYR A 78 -38.56 9.79 27.37
N GLN A 79 -37.43 9.94 28.08
CA GLN A 79 -37.41 10.53 29.42
C GLN A 79 -36.56 11.79 29.43
N GLN A 80 -37.29 12.90 29.34
CA GLN A 80 -37.09 14.18 30.01
C GLN A 80 -35.98 14.18 31.08
N GLY A 81 -34.95 15.03 30.87
CA GLY A 81 -34.11 15.56 31.94
C GLY A 81 -32.61 15.48 31.68
N MET A 82 -32.06 16.46 30.96
CA MET A 82 -30.64 16.79 31.11
C MET A 82 -30.37 17.16 32.58
N LYS A 83 -29.78 16.25 33.36
CA LYS A 83 -29.13 16.61 34.62
C LYS A 83 -27.71 17.07 34.29
N HIS A 84 -27.51 18.38 34.34
CA HIS A 84 -26.18 18.98 34.31
C HIS A 84 -25.37 18.51 35.53
N PRO A 85 -24.16 17.93 35.37
CA PRO A 85 -23.24 17.77 36.49
C PRO A 85 -22.75 19.16 36.94
N GLY A 86 -22.72 19.34 38.26
CA GLY A 86 -22.54 20.62 38.93
C GLY A 86 -21.25 21.36 38.59
N LYS A 87 -21.33 22.69 38.72
CA LYS A 87 -20.24 23.65 38.54
C LYS A 87 -19.09 23.35 39.53
N GLN A 88 -18.01 22.75 39.06
CA GLN A 88 -16.72 22.80 39.74
C GLN A 88 -16.00 24.08 39.31
N LYS A 89 -15.71 24.96 40.27
CA LYS A 89 -14.97 26.20 40.04
C LYS A 89 -13.53 25.86 39.64
N ILE A 90 -13.20 25.95 38.36
CA ILE A 90 -11.82 25.90 37.88
C ILE A 90 -11.25 27.32 37.93
N LYS A 91 -10.22 27.51 38.76
CA LYS A 91 -9.37 28.71 38.75
C LYS A 91 -8.75 28.84 37.35
N LYS A 92 -8.95 29.99 36.71
CA LYS A 92 -8.29 30.31 35.44
C LYS A 92 -6.79 30.42 35.70
N ASN A 93 -6.02 29.50 35.15
CA ASN A 93 -4.64 29.78 34.74
C ASN A 93 -4.48 29.31 33.31
N SER A 94 -3.93 30.21 32.51
CA SER A 94 -3.62 30.09 31.09
C SER A 94 -2.91 28.77 30.77
N GLY A 95 -3.57 27.96 29.97
CA GLY A 95 -3.02 26.81 29.27
C GLY A 95 -4.05 26.40 28.24
N THR A 96 -3.70 26.49 26.96
CA THR A 96 -4.56 26.03 25.86
C THR A 96 -4.57 24.51 25.89
N TYR A 97 -5.65 23.91 26.39
CA TYR A 97 -5.81 22.47 26.34
C TYR A 97 -6.19 22.07 24.91
N HIS A 98 -5.30 21.36 24.21
CA HIS A 98 -5.72 20.50 23.11
C HIS A 98 -6.36 19.26 23.75
N VAL A 99 -7.68 19.15 23.65
CA VAL A 99 -8.37 17.88 23.88
C VAL A 99 -7.95 16.97 22.72
N ARG A 100 -7.01 16.06 22.95
CA ARG A 100 -6.62 15.02 21.99
C ARG A 100 -7.34 13.74 22.40
N ASP A 101 -8.48 13.50 21.76
CA ASP A 101 -9.34 12.34 22.02
C ASP A 101 -8.64 11.06 21.55
N LYS A 102 -8.41 10.10 22.44
CA LYS A 102 -7.82 8.79 22.07
C LYS A 102 -8.63 8.01 21.01
N ASN A 103 -9.90 8.38 20.82
CA ASN A 103 -10.78 7.76 19.83
C ASN A 103 -10.53 8.30 18.40
N SER A 104 -10.04 9.53 18.24
CA SER A 104 -9.71 10.06 16.91
C SER A 104 -8.50 9.34 16.32
N ASP A 105 -7.48 9.09 17.17
CA ASP A 105 -6.26 8.37 16.77
C ASP A 105 -6.61 6.95 16.26
N SER A 106 -7.55 6.26 16.93
CA SER A 106 -8.00 4.92 16.50
C SER A 106 -8.67 4.89 15.13
N ILE A 107 -9.42 5.94 14.73
CA ILE A 107 -10.11 5.96 13.42
C ILE A 107 -9.10 6.18 12.31
N VAL A 108 -8.16 7.11 12.51
CA VAL A 108 -7.06 7.37 11.58
C VAL A 108 -6.14 6.15 11.46
N ASP A 109 -5.81 5.50 12.57
CA ASP A 109 -5.04 4.25 12.58
C ASP A 109 -5.74 3.13 11.78
N MET A 110 -7.07 3.02 11.88
CA MET A 110 -7.85 2.07 11.08
C MET A 110 -7.85 2.41 9.58
N LEU A 111 -7.85 3.69 9.20
CA LEU A 111 -7.74 4.10 7.80
C LEU A 111 -6.35 3.77 7.24
N LEU A 112 -5.30 4.09 8.00
CA LEU A 112 -3.92 3.78 7.65
C LEU A 112 -3.71 2.27 7.48
N ASP A 113 -4.21 1.44 8.39
CA ASP A 113 -4.12 -0.03 8.24
C ASP A 113 -4.91 -0.54 7.03
N ASN A 114 -6.06 0.06 6.70
CA ASN A 114 -6.82 -0.30 5.49
C ASN A 114 -6.08 0.07 4.20
N LEU A 115 -5.43 1.24 4.17
CA LEU A 115 -4.59 1.66 3.05
C LEU A 115 -3.37 0.75 2.92
N GLU A 116 -2.67 0.47 4.02
CA GLU A 116 -1.50 -0.42 4.05
C GLU A 116 -1.89 -1.87 3.66
N SER A 117 -3.03 -2.36 4.14
CA SER A 117 -3.61 -3.65 3.74
C SER A 117 -3.85 -3.72 2.23
N THR A 118 -4.40 -2.65 1.65
CA THR A 118 -4.66 -2.58 0.20
C THR A 118 -3.36 -2.52 -0.58
N GLU A 119 -2.41 -1.69 -0.15
CA GLU A 119 -1.10 -1.59 -0.77
C GLU A 119 -0.34 -2.91 -0.72
N ARG A 120 -0.33 -3.62 0.42
CA ARG A 120 0.31 -4.95 0.56
C ARG A 120 -0.28 -5.99 -0.39
N LYS A 121 -1.60 -5.96 -0.62
CA LYS A 121 -2.27 -6.85 -1.60
C LYS A 121 -1.82 -6.55 -3.03
N LEU A 122 -1.73 -5.26 -3.37
CA LEU A 122 -1.23 -4.83 -4.67
C LEU A 122 0.25 -5.17 -4.84
N HIS A 123 1.06 -4.96 -3.81
CA HIS A 123 2.50 -5.24 -3.81
C HIS A 123 2.79 -6.74 -4.01
N ARG A 124 2.06 -7.64 -3.33
CA ARG A 124 2.18 -9.09 -3.54
C ARG A 124 1.91 -9.49 -4.99
N ARG A 125 0.94 -8.84 -5.67
CA ARG A 125 0.64 -9.09 -7.10
C ARG A 125 1.69 -8.52 -8.04
N LYS A 126 2.25 -7.33 -7.73
CA LYS A 126 3.39 -6.76 -8.46
C LYS A 126 4.59 -7.70 -8.41
N ILE A 127 4.95 -8.17 -7.21
CA ILE A 127 6.04 -9.13 -7.00
C ILE A 127 5.78 -10.42 -7.78
N PHE A 128 4.56 -10.96 -7.73
CA PHE A 128 4.23 -12.19 -8.43
C PHE A 128 4.46 -12.08 -9.95
N ARG A 129 4.01 -10.98 -10.57
CA ARG A 129 4.25 -10.70 -12.00
C ARG A 129 5.74 -10.59 -12.31
N ILE A 130 6.48 -9.77 -11.55
CA ILE A 130 7.91 -9.55 -11.76
C ILE A 130 8.71 -10.85 -11.58
N CYS A 131 8.40 -11.63 -10.55
CA CYS A 131 9.03 -12.92 -10.29
C CYS A 131 8.77 -13.91 -11.42
N SER A 132 7.53 -14.00 -11.92
CA SER A 132 7.18 -14.87 -13.03
C SER A 132 7.94 -14.52 -14.32
N TYR A 133 8.08 -13.24 -14.65
CA TYR A 133 8.91 -12.80 -15.78
C TYR A 133 10.40 -13.08 -15.56
N GLY A 134 10.89 -12.89 -14.33
CA GLY A 134 12.26 -13.25 -13.96
C GLY A 134 12.56 -14.73 -14.18
N ILE A 135 11.65 -15.63 -13.77
CA ILE A 135 11.78 -17.07 -13.98
C ILE A 135 11.82 -17.42 -15.47
N MET A 136 10.95 -16.81 -16.28
CA MET A 136 10.92 -17.03 -17.73
C MET A 136 12.23 -16.61 -18.40
N LEU A 137 12.74 -15.43 -18.06
CA LEU A 137 14.00 -14.90 -18.58
C LEU A 137 15.19 -15.76 -18.16
N MET A 138 15.22 -16.21 -16.90
CA MET A 138 16.26 -17.12 -16.42
C MET A 138 16.23 -18.46 -17.18
N ALA A 139 15.05 -19.00 -17.45
CA ALA A 139 14.91 -20.23 -18.23
C ALA A 139 15.42 -20.03 -19.67
N GLU A 140 15.11 -18.91 -20.31
CA GLU A 140 15.61 -18.57 -21.65
C GLU A 140 17.13 -18.44 -21.67
N ILE A 141 17.73 -17.75 -20.70
CA ILE A 141 19.20 -17.67 -20.54
C ILE A 141 19.80 -19.07 -20.37
N MET A 142 19.20 -19.93 -19.53
CA MET A 142 19.68 -21.30 -19.34
C MET A 142 19.64 -22.11 -20.65
N LEU A 143 18.57 -22.00 -21.43
CA LEU A 143 18.46 -22.66 -22.73
C LEU A 143 19.53 -22.16 -23.72
N VAL A 144 19.76 -20.85 -23.76
CA VAL A 144 20.82 -20.27 -24.60
C VAL A 144 22.20 -20.79 -24.19
N LEU A 145 22.50 -20.85 -22.89
CA LEU A 145 23.76 -21.40 -22.38
C LEU A 145 23.92 -22.89 -22.74
N MET A 146 22.84 -23.67 -22.66
CA MET A 146 22.85 -25.08 -23.08
C MET A 146 23.16 -25.23 -24.57
N LEU A 147 22.57 -24.40 -25.43
CA LEU A 147 22.81 -24.44 -26.88
C LEU A 147 24.24 -24.01 -27.24
N ILE A 148 24.76 -22.98 -26.57
CA ILE A 148 26.16 -22.55 -26.74
C ILE A 148 27.13 -23.68 -26.35
N THR A 149 26.85 -24.37 -25.23
CA THR A 149 27.67 -25.49 -24.76
C THR A 149 27.67 -26.64 -25.77
N GLN A 150 26.50 -26.95 -26.36
CA GLN A 150 26.40 -27.93 -27.44
C GLN A 150 27.19 -27.47 -28.68
N ALA A 151 27.02 -26.24 -29.14
CA ALA A 151 27.74 -25.74 -30.31
C ALA A 151 29.28 -25.79 -30.14
N GLN A 152 29.78 -25.46 -28.95
CA GLN A 152 31.20 -25.55 -28.63
C GLN A 152 31.71 -27.00 -28.58
N ALA A 153 30.91 -27.93 -28.08
CA ALA A 153 31.26 -29.36 -28.08
C ALA A 153 31.38 -29.93 -29.51
N TRP A 154 30.58 -29.44 -30.45
CA TRP A 154 30.66 -29.82 -31.86
C TRP A 154 31.86 -29.16 -32.56
N ALA A 155 32.35 -28.01 -32.06
CA ALA A 155 33.49 -27.28 -32.61
C ALA A 155 34.87 -27.89 -32.25
N GLY A 156 34.91 -29.04 -31.57
CA GLY A 156 36.14 -29.84 -31.43
C GLY A 156 37.06 -29.48 -30.25
N GLY A 157 36.65 -28.55 -29.38
CA GLY A 157 37.34 -28.28 -28.11
C GLY A 157 36.83 -29.18 -26.98
N GLY A 158 37.72 -29.80 -26.21
CA GLY A 158 37.34 -30.59 -25.04
C GLY A 158 36.53 -29.76 -24.03
N VAL A 159 35.56 -30.40 -23.35
CA VAL A 159 34.58 -29.77 -22.44
C VAL A 159 35.19 -28.80 -21.41
N ARG A 160 36.47 -28.99 -21.06
CA ARG A 160 37.23 -28.20 -20.07
C ARG A 160 37.54 -26.75 -20.48
N GLU A 161 37.47 -26.39 -21.77
CA GLU A 161 37.71 -25.01 -22.24
C GLU A 161 36.42 -24.20 -22.43
N THR A 162 35.26 -24.76 -22.07
CA THR A 162 33.97 -24.05 -22.22
C THR A 162 33.77 -23.01 -21.12
N PHE A 163 33.29 -21.82 -21.51
CA PHE A 163 33.02 -20.70 -20.61
C PHE A 163 32.08 -21.09 -19.44
N ALA A 164 31.11 -21.96 -19.68
CA ALA A 164 30.17 -22.44 -18.67
C ALA A 164 30.84 -23.32 -17.60
N TYR A 165 31.78 -24.19 -17.98
CA TYR A 165 32.55 -25.01 -17.05
C TYR A 165 33.45 -24.14 -16.17
N GLN A 166 34.14 -23.15 -16.76
CA GLN A 166 34.97 -22.21 -16.01
C GLN A 166 34.16 -21.32 -15.05
N ALA A 167 32.95 -20.89 -15.43
CA ALA A 167 32.08 -20.08 -14.57
C ALA A 167 31.48 -20.86 -13.39
N LEU A 168 31.18 -22.15 -13.56
CA LEU A 168 30.55 -23.00 -12.52
C LEU A 168 31.57 -23.75 -11.65
N TYR A 169 32.65 -24.27 -12.24
CA TYR A 169 33.66 -25.08 -11.55
C TYR A 169 35.01 -24.37 -11.33
N GLY A 170 35.24 -23.20 -11.93
CA GLY A 170 36.47 -22.42 -11.72
C GLY A 170 36.65 -21.88 -10.29
N GLN A 171 35.58 -21.89 -9.48
CA GLN A 171 35.65 -21.52 -8.06
C GLN A 171 36.15 -22.67 -7.17
N GLU A 172 36.01 -23.94 -7.59
CA GLU A 172 36.43 -25.12 -6.82
C GLU A 172 37.95 -25.33 -6.83
N GLU A 173 38.64 -25.00 -7.93
CA GLU A 173 40.11 -25.14 -8.00
C GLU A 173 40.87 -24.15 -7.11
N ALA A 174 40.27 -23.03 -6.74
CA ALA A 174 40.85 -22.07 -5.79
C ALA A 174 40.79 -22.57 -4.33
N VAL A 175 39.89 -23.50 -4.02
CA VAL A 175 39.72 -24.07 -2.66
C VAL A 175 40.61 -25.29 -2.44
N SER A 176 40.90 -26.09 -3.49
CA SER A 176 41.77 -27.27 -3.37
C SER A 176 43.27 -26.97 -3.28
N LYS A 177 43.69 -25.71 -3.43
CA LYS A 177 45.09 -25.28 -3.34
C LYS A 177 45.49 -24.67 -1.99
N LYS A 178 44.65 -24.81 -0.96
CA LYS A 178 44.92 -24.31 0.40
C LYS A 178 45.12 -25.44 1.40
#